data_AF-A0A3A5VS38-F1
#
_entry.id   AF-A0A3A5VS38-F1
#
_cell.length_a   1.000
_cell.length_b   1.000
_cell.length_c   1.000
_cell.angle_alpha   90.00
_cell.angle_beta   90.00
_cell.angle_gamma   90.00
#
_symmetry.space_group_name_H-M   'P 1'
#
loop_
_entity.id
_entity.type
_entity.pdbx_description
1 polymer ?
#
loop_
_entity_poly.entity_id
_entity_poly.type
_entity_poly.pdbx_seq_one_letter_code
_entity_poly.pdbx_strand_id
1 'polypeptide(L)' 'MQQPVVQQPVVQQPVMTAPAPPQAATAPPPPAQPTTVADYTGLPPGGQYDTSTGQTIYVQTDGIRWQMMPDGSFNRLG' A
#
# COMPACT_ATOMS: atom_id res chain seq x y z
N MET A 1 24.47 66.55 -27.38
CA MET A 1 23.12 65.94 -27.30
C MET A 1 22.92 65.01 -28.49
N GLN A 2 23.44 63.77 -28.47
CA GLN A 2 23.12 62.72 -29.46
C GLN A 2 23.19 61.32 -28.79
N GLN A 3 22.00 60.92 -28.29
CA GLN A 3 21.35 59.61 -28.23
C GLN A 3 22.12 58.33 -27.74
N PRO A 4 21.67 57.68 -26.64
CA PRO A 4 21.97 56.27 -26.41
C PRO A 4 21.08 55.39 -27.30
N VAL A 5 21.69 54.55 -28.13
CA VAL A 5 20.95 53.49 -28.83
C VAL A 5 20.51 52.45 -27.81
N VAL A 6 19.22 52.48 -27.50
CA VAL A 6 18.53 51.48 -26.70
C VAL A 6 18.66 50.12 -27.40
N GLN A 7 19.37 49.19 -26.75
CA GLN A 7 19.47 47.81 -27.22
C GLN A 7 18.13 47.14 -26.97
N GLN A 8 17.52 46.66 -28.06
CA GLN A 8 16.21 46.04 -28.12
C GLN A 8 16.14 44.81 -27.19
N PRO A 9 15.01 44.56 -26.50
CA PRO A 9 14.83 43.31 -25.77
C PRO A 9 14.72 42.17 -26.79
N VAL A 10 15.70 41.26 -26.75
CA VAL A 10 15.63 39.97 -27.45
C VAL A 10 14.35 39.25 -27.03
N VAL A 11 13.51 38.97 -28.02
CA VAL A 11 12.26 38.22 -27.87
C VAL A 11 12.58 36.85 -27.27
N GLN A 12 12.02 36.57 -26.10
CA GLN A 12 12.11 35.27 -25.44
C GLN A 12 11.34 34.25 -26.28
N GLN A 13 12.05 33.28 -26.84
CA GLN A 13 11.46 32.15 -27.56
C GLN A 13 10.49 31.41 -26.64
N PRO A 14 9.26 31.08 -27.07
CA PRO A 14 8.39 30.22 -26.30
C PRO A 14 9.06 28.84 -26.25
N VAL A 15 9.50 28.46 -25.06
CA VAL A 15 9.91 27.10 -24.72
C VAL A 15 8.76 26.16 -25.12
N MET A 16 9.01 25.32 -26.12
CA MET A 16 8.10 24.24 -26.47
C MET A 16 8.07 23.30 -25.26
N THR A 17 7.01 23.39 -24.46
CA THR A 17 6.73 22.46 -23.38
C THR A 17 6.48 21.09 -24.00
N ALA A 18 7.45 20.19 -23.85
CA ALA A 18 7.27 18.78 -24.16
C ALA A 18 6.06 18.23 -23.38
N PRO A 19 5.22 17.36 -23.98
CA PRO A 19 4.12 16.74 -23.25
C PRO A 19 4.69 15.91 -22.10
N ALA A 20 4.21 16.17 -20.89
CA ALA A 20 4.50 15.32 -19.74
C ALA A 20 4.07 13.87 -20.04
N PRO A 21 4.84 12.85 -19.59
CA PRO A 21 4.46 11.46 -19.80
C PRO A 21 3.09 11.19 -19.18
N PRO A 22 2.26 10.33 -19.80
CA PRO A 22 0.96 9.98 -19.25
C PRO A 22 1.20 9.37 -17.87
N GLN A 23 0.59 9.97 -16.86
CA GLN A 23 0.56 9.45 -15.50
C GLN A 23 -0.09 8.06 -15.60
N ALA A 24 0.74 7.02 -15.56
CA ALA A 24 0.26 5.66 -15.50
C ALA A 24 -0.73 5.58 -14.34
N ALA A 25 -1.99 5.27 -14.64
CA ALA A 25 -2.98 5.00 -13.63
C ALA A 25 -2.46 3.82 -12.80
N THR A 26 -1.90 4.13 -11.64
CA THR A 26 -1.49 3.11 -10.67
C THR A 26 -2.76 2.39 -10.25
N ALA A 27 -2.79 1.07 -10.44
CA ALA A 27 -3.91 0.26 -9.99
C ALA A 27 -4.21 0.55 -8.50
N PRO A 28 -5.50 0.55 -8.09
CA PRO A 28 -5.85 0.76 -6.70
C PRO A 28 -5.15 -0.27 -5.79
N PRO A 29 -4.74 0.11 -4.57
CA PRO A 29 -4.11 -0.82 -3.64
C PRO A 29 -5.05 -2.01 -3.35
N PRO A 30 -4.52 -3.23 -3.17
CA PRO A 30 -5.34 -4.38 -2.82
C PRO A 30 -6.07 -4.12 -1.48
N PRO A 31 -7.26 -4.71 -1.29
CA PRO A 31 -7.98 -4.59 -0.03
C PRO A 31 -7.11 -5.10 1.12
N ALA A 32 -7.07 -4.34 2.22
CA ALA A 32 -6.36 -4.74 3.42
C ALA A 32 -6.91 -6.09 3.91
N GLN A 33 -6.02 -7.05 4.13
CA GLN A 33 -6.41 -8.32 4.74
C GLN A 33 -6.89 -8.07 6.17
N PRO A 34 -7.91 -8.82 6.64
CA PRO A 34 -8.35 -8.70 8.03
C PRO A 34 -7.17 -8.97 8.96
N THR A 35 -7.00 -8.11 9.94
CA THR A 35 -6.02 -8.31 11.03
C THR A 35 -6.67 -9.07 12.19
N THR A 36 -8.00 -9.12 12.24
CA THR A 36 -8.77 -9.79 13.29
C THR A 36 -9.99 -10.47 12.66
N VAL A 37 -10.34 -11.64 13.15
CA VAL A 37 -11.55 -12.39 12.77
C VAL A 37 -12.29 -12.79 14.03
N ALA A 38 -13.62 -12.71 14.02
CA ALA A 38 -14.42 -12.95 15.22
C ALA A 38 -14.54 -14.44 15.58
N ASP A 39 -14.30 -15.33 14.62
CA ASP A 39 -14.48 -16.77 14.79
C ASP A 39 -13.61 -17.53 13.77
N TYR A 40 -13.43 -18.84 13.99
CA TYR A 40 -12.66 -19.71 13.10
C TYR A 40 -13.24 -19.76 11.68
N THR A 41 -14.52 -19.46 11.47
CA THR A 41 -15.10 -19.35 10.11
C THR A 41 -14.45 -18.25 9.26
N GLY A 42 -13.86 -17.25 9.90
CA GLY A 42 -13.13 -16.17 9.23
C GLY A 42 -11.68 -16.53 8.90
N LEU A 43 -11.15 -17.64 9.45
CA LEU A 43 -9.80 -18.07 9.17
C LEU A 43 -9.69 -18.63 7.75
N PRO A 44 -8.72 -18.16 6.96
CA PRO A 44 -8.49 -18.73 5.64
C PRO A 44 -8.14 -20.22 5.74
N PRO A 45 -8.69 -21.07 4.86
CA PRO A 45 -8.48 -22.52 4.91
C PRO A 45 -7.04 -22.92 4.58
N GLY A 46 -6.63 -24.12 4.98
CA GLY A 46 -5.29 -24.66 4.67
C GLY A 46 -4.21 -24.35 5.70
N GLY A 47 -4.59 -23.81 6.86
CA GLY A 47 -3.71 -23.68 8.02
C GLY A 47 -3.76 -24.88 8.95
N GLN A 48 -2.93 -24.83 9.99
CA GLN A 48 -2.78 -25.82 11.05
C GLN A 48 -2.96 -25.15 12.40
N TYR A 49 -3.61 -25.83 13.34
CA TYR A 49 -3.73 -25.33 14.70
C TYR A 49 -2.53 -25.82 15.53
N ASP A 50 -1.78 -24.87 16.09
CA ASP A 50 -0.76 -25.09 17.12
C ASP A 50 -1.34 -24.71 18.48
N THR A 51 -1.35 -25.66 19.40
CA THR A 51 -1.77 -25.44 20.81
C THR A 51 -0.62 -25.65 21.78
N SER A 52 0.62 -25.71 21.27
CA SER A 52 1.82 -26.10 22.02
C SER A 52 2.14 -25.10 23.15
N THR A 53 1.73 -23.85 22.99
CA THR A 53 1.97 -22.76 23.96
C THR A 53 0.82 -22.56 24.95
N GLY A 54 -0.21 -23.41 24.91
CA GLY A 54 -1.44 -23.25 25.70
C GLY A 54 -2.42 -22.21 25.13
N GLN A 55 -2.06 -21.53 24.04
CA GLN A 55 -2.96 -20.72 23.23
C GLN A 55 -3.19 -21.41 21.89
N THR A 56 -4.36 -21.23 21.29
CA THR A 56 -4.63 -21.77 19.94
C THR A 56 -4.09 -20.80 18.91
N ILE A 57 -3.10 -21.22 18.13
CA ILE A 57 -2.52 -20.44 17.04
C ILE A 57 -2.80 -21.16 15.73
N TYR A 58 -3.52 -20.53 14.82
CA TYR A 58 -3.75 -21.05 13.49
C TYR A 58 -2.68 -20.53 12.51
N VAL A 59 -1.82 -21.43 12.06
CA VAL A 59 -0.67 -21.15 11.19
C VAL A 59 -1.04 -21.47 9.74
N GLN A 60 -1.02 -20.49 8.87
CA GLN A 60 -1.28 -20.66 7.44
C GLN A 60 -0.04 -21.08 6.67
N THR A 61 -0.27 -21.62 5.47
CA THR A 61 0.78 -22.00 4.53
C THR A 61 1.62 -20.82 4.05
N ASP A 62 1.06 -19.61 4.07
CA ASP A 62 1.73 -18.34 3.74
C ASP A 62 2.64 -17.83 4.89
N GLY A 63 2.63 -18.48 6.05
CA GLY A 63 3.41 -18.07 7.25
C GLY A 63 2.66 -17.12 8.19
N ILE A 64 1.47 -16.68 7.77
CA ILE A 64 0.53 -15.90 8.57
C ILE A 64 0.09 -16.74 9.78
N ARG A 65 0.15 -16.17 10.97
CA ARG A 65 -0.29 -16.82 12.20
C ARG A 65 -1.51 -16.08 12.74
N TRP A 66 -2.45 -16.82 13.31
CA TRP A 66 -3.68 -16.27 13.88
C TRP A 66 -3.82 -16.80 15.30
N GLN A 67 -3.61 -15.94 16.28
CA GLN A 67 -3.80 -16.30 17.68
C GLN A 67 -5.27 -16.17 18.06
N MET A 68 -5.86 -17.28 18.49
CA MET A 68 -7.14 -17.27 19.17
C MET A 68 -6.97 -16.57 20.51
N MET A 69 -7.70 -15.48 20.64
CA MET A 69 -7.86 -14.70 21.85
C MET A 69 -8.86 -15.39 22.79
N PRO A 70 -8.89 -15.01 24.09
CA PRO A 70 -9.76 -15.65 25.09
C PRO A 70 -11.25 -15.44 24.83
N ASP A 71 -11.61 -14.42 24.05
CA ASP A 71 -12.97 -14.10 23.62
C ASP A 71 -13.45 -14.95 22.41
N GLY A 72 -12.58 -15.80 21.86
CA GLY A 72 -12.89 -16.65 20.70
C GLY A 72 -12.50 -16.03 19.34
N SER A 73 -12.19 -14.73 19.34
CA SER A 73 -11.64 -14.04 18.17
C SER A 73 -10.24 -14.54 17.82
N PHE A 74 -9.84 -14.45 16.56
CA PHE A 74 -8.49 -14.70 16.09
C PHE A 74 -7.82 -13.41 15.66
N ASN A 75 -6.64 -13.12 16.20
CA ASN A 75 -5.84 -11.96 15.83
C ASN A 75 -4.62 -12.39 15.00
N ARG A 76 -4.41 -11.74 13.87
CA ARG A 76 -3.30 -12.02 12.95
C ARG A 76 -1.99 -11.53 13.57
N LEU A 77 -1.01 -12.42 13.67
CA LEU A 77 0.35 -12.18 14.17
C LEU A 77 1.38 -12.04 13.02
N GLY A 78 0.92 -11.72 11.82
CA GLY A 78 1.74 -11.58 10.61
C GLY A 78 2.12 -10.15 10.29
#